data_AF-A0A3M1DRR9-F1
#
_entry.id   AF-A0A3M1DRR9-F1
#
_cell.length_a   1.000
_cell.length_b   1.000
_cell.length_c   1.000
_cell.angle_alpha   90.00
_cell.angle_beta   90.00
_cell.angle_gamma   90.00
#
_symmetry.space_group_name_H-M   'P 1'
#
loop_
_entity.id
_entity.type
_entity.pdbx_description
1 polymer ?
#
loop_
_entity_poly.entity_id
_entity_poly.type
_entity_poly.pdbx_seq_one_letter_code
_entity_poly.pdbx_strand_id
1 'polypeptide(L)'
;DAMNLSLETVRELVARSEIDFRSLRAQVDRLLARTPQVSVAEVLEAYPAEQGLGSVVGLLAMAAREGIQGEARDRVCWEGKDGATRCAWIPRLYFVRASHVGNG
;
A
#
# COMPACT_ATOMS: atom_id res chain seq x y z
N ASP A 1 -8.92 -12.46 -16.51
CA ASP A 1 -9.77 -12.53 -15.31
C ASP A 1 -9.18 -11.62 -14.25
N ALA A 2 -9.82 -10.47 -13.96
CA ALA A 2 -9.30 -9.48 -13.02
C ALA A 2 -10.16 -9.54 -11.75
N MET A 3 -9.62 -10.08 -10.67
CA MET A 3 -10.34 -10.21 -9.40
C MET A 3 -10.56 -8.82 -8.80
N ASN A 4 -11.80 -8.34 -8.82
CA ASN A 4 -12.18 -7.09 -8.19
C ASN A 4 -12.28 -7.32 -6.67
N LEU A 5 -11.33 -6.79 -5.91
CA LEU A 5 -11.32 -6.89 -4.45
C LEU A 5 -12.37 -5.94 -3.85
N SER A 6 -13.41 -6.50 -3.23
CA SER A 6 -14.43 -5.76 -2.47
C SER A 6 -13.89 -5.31 -1.11
N LEU A 7 -14.35 -4.15 -0.63
CA LEU A 7 -13.91 -3.58 0.65
C LEU A 7 -14.20 -4.48 1.87
N GLU A 8 -15.27 -5.29 1.81
CA GLU A 8 -15.62 -6.26 2.84
C GLU A 8 -14.64 -7.44 2.89
N THR A 9 -14.27 -7.96 1.71
CA THR A 9 -13.20 -8.96 1.55
C THR A 9 -11.86 -8.42 2.05
N VAL A 10 -11.57 -7.15 1.80
CA VAL A 10 -10.38 -6.48 2.35
C VAL A 10 -10.43 -6.43 3.88
N ARG A 11 -11.57 -6.11 4.49
CA ARG A 11 -11.74 -6.09 5.96
C ARG A 11 -11.55 -7.45 6.61
N GLU A 12 -12.11 -8.51 6.03
CA GLU A 12 -11.95 -9.87 6.56
C GLU A 12 -10.52 -10.39 6.43
N LEU A 13 -9.84 -10.06 5.32
CA LEU A 13 -8.43 -10.36 5.15
C LEU A 13 -7.56 -9.59 6.16
N VAL A 14 -7.87 -8.31 6.43
CA VAL A 14 -7.19 -7.51 7.45
C VAL A 14 -7.38 -8.09 8.86
N ALA A 15 -8.59 -8.54 9.21
CA ALA A 15 -8.88 -9.12 10.53
C ALA A 15 -8.22 -10.49 10.76
N ARG A 16 -7.96 -11.24 9.68
CA ARG A 16 -7.32 -12.57 9.73
C ARG A 16 -5.82 -12.56 9.46
N SER A 17 -5.28 -11.43 8.99
CA SER A 17 -3.88 -11.31 8.59
C SER A 17 -3.12 -10.55 9.66
N GLU A 18 -1.95 -11.07 10.05
CA GLU A 18 -0.94 -10.37 10.86
C GLU A 18 -0.33 -9.22 10.03
N ILE A 19 -1.14 -8.23 9.62
CA ILE A 19 -0.67 -7.08 8.87
C ILE A 19 0.07 -6.17 9.86
N ASP A 20 1.39 -6.13 9.75
CA ASP A 20 2.22 -5.23 10.53
C ASP A 20 2.15 -3.80 9.99
N PHE A 21 1.05 -3.11 10.30
CA PHE A 21 0.85 -1.71 9.92
C PHE A 21 1.94 -0.76 10.45
N ARG A 22 2.58 -1.11 11.58
CA ARG A 22 3.68 -0.31 12.14
C ARG A 22 4.88 -0.35 11.19
N SER A 23 5.25 -1.54 10.73
CA SER A 23 6.33 -1.70 9.75
C SER A 23 6.00 -1.05 8.41
N LEU A 24 4.76 -1.19 7.92
CA LEU A 24 4.33 -0.55 6.68
C LEU A 24 4.39 0.98 6.76
N ARG A 25 3.93 1.57 7.87
CA ARG A 25 4.04 3.02 8.10
C ARG A 25 5.49 3.48 8.10
N ALA A 26 6.38 2.76 8.79
CA ALA A 26 7.79 3.12 8.85
C ALA A 26 8.46 3.08 7.46
N GLN A 27 8.07 2.16 6.58
CA GLN A 27 8.55 2.09 5.19
C GLN A 27 8.11 3.32 4.39
N VAL A 28 6.83 3.69 4.49
CA VAL A 28 6.28 4.91 3.84
C VAL A 28 7.02 6.15 4.33
N ASP A 29 7.19 6.32 5.64
CA ASP A 29 7.85 7.49 6.23
C ASP A 29 9.30 7.63 5.76
N ARG A 30 10.04 6.52 5.62
CA ARG A 30 11.42 6.53 5.08
C ARG A 30 11.48 7.04 3.64
N LEU A 31 10.47 6.75 2.82
CA LEU A 31 10.39 7.25 1.45
C LEU A 31 9.98 8.72 1.44
N LEU A 32 8.98 9.11 2.24
CA LEU A 32 8.55 10.50 2.38
C LEU A 32 9.62 11.43 2.98
N ALA A 33 10.59 10.90 3.72
CA ALA A 33 11.76 11.65 4.15
C ALA A 33 12.60 12.17 2.95
N ARG A 34 12.52 11.49 1.80
CA ARG A 34 13.34 11.76 0.60
C ARG A 34 12.55 12.39 -0.55
N THR A 35 11.23 12.20 -0.58
CA THR A 35 10.32 12.74 -1.61
C THR A 35 9.08 13.36 -0.96
N PRO A 36 8.49 14.42 -1.54
CA PRO A 36 7.24 15.01 -1.01
C PRO A 36 6.03 14.06 -1.08
N GLN A 37 6.03 13.10 -2.00
CA GLN A 37 4.96 12.10 -2.15
C GLN A 37 5.53 10.78 -2.67
N VAL A 38 4.83 9.68 -2.38
CA VAL A 38 5.17 8.34 -2.87
C VAL A 38 3.90 7.52 -3.11
N SER A 39 3.81 6.82 -4.23
CA SER A 39 2.68 5.92 -4.51
C SER A 39 2.81 4.58 -3.80
N VAL A 40 1.68 3.88 -3.62
CA VAL A 40 1.67 2.50 -3.09
C VAL A 40 2.55 1.58 -3.93
N ALA A 41 2.56 1.74 -5.26
CA ALA A 41 3.41 0.95 -6.15
C ALA A 41 4.90 1.23 -5.90
N GLU A 42 5.30 2.48 -5.79
CA GLU A 42 6.69 2.86 -5.48
C GLU A 42 7.14 2.35 -4.09
N VAL A 43 6.23 2.31 -3.11
CA VAL A 43 6.54 1.71 -1.79
C VAL A 43 6.80 0.21 -1.95
N LEU A 44 5.97 -0.50 -2.73
CA LEU A 44 6.13 -1.94 -2.99
C LEU A 44 7.34 -2.26 -3.88
N GLU A 45 7.79 -1.33 -4.72
CA GLU A 45 9.04 -1.47 -5.48
C GLU A 45 10.26 -1.31 -4.58
N ALA A 46 10.23 -0.35 -3.65
CA ALA A 46 11.32 -0.10 -2.71
C ALA A 46 11.40 -1.13 -1.57
N TYR A 47 10.25 -1.69 -1.19
CA TYR A 47 10.12 -2.75 -0.17
C TYR A 47 9.30 -3.90 -0.77
N PRO A 48 9.94 -4.76 -1.59
CA PRO A 48 9.26 -5.85 -2.30
C PRO A 48 8.42 -6.71 -1.37
N ALA A 49 7.20 -7.01 -1.81
CA ALA A 49 6.25 -7.86 -1.09
C ALA A 49 6.62 -9.36 -1.17
N GLU A 50 7.85 -9.72 -0.79
CA GLU A 50 8.12 -11.05 -0.21
C GLU A 50 7.20 -11.31 1.00
N GLN A 51 6.66 -10.25 1.60
CA GLN A 51 5.65 -10.25 2.65
C GLN A 51 4.20 -10.56 2.17
N GLY A 52 4.02 -10.88 0.89
CA GLY A 52 2.77 -11.36 0.32
C GLY A 52 1.62 -10.35 0.29
N LEU A 53 0.38 -10.86 0.15
CA LEU A 53 -0.83 -10.04 -0.04
C LEU A 53 -1.09 -9.05 1.11
N GLY A 54 -0.68 -9.39 2.32
CA GLY A 54 -0.91 -8.58 3.53
C GLY A 54 -0.31 -7.18 3.42
N SER A 55 0.90 -7.04 2.88
CA SER A 55 1.56 -5.74 2.71
C SER A 55 0.87 -4.89 1.65
N VAL A 56 0.44 -5.49 0.54
CA VAL A 56 -0.33 -4.79 -0.50
C VAL A 56 -1.63 -4.26 0.08
N VAL A 57 -2.39 -5.12 0.77
CA VAL A 57 -3.67 -4.73 1.38
C VAL A 57 -3.47 -3.70 2.49
N GLY A 58 -2.44 -3.85 3.32
CA GLY A 58 -2.12 -2.91 4.39
C GLY A 58 -1.80 -1.50 3.88
N LEU A 59 -0.95 -1.40 2.84
CA LEU A 59 -0.62 -0.13 2.19
C LEU A 59 -1.85 0.50 1.53
N LEU A 60 -2.67 -0.28 0.83
CA LEU A 60 -3.92 0.19 0.25
C LEU A 60 -4.89 0.72 1.32
N ALA A 61 -5.03 0.01 2.44
CA ALA A 61 -5.90 0.42 3.53
C ALA A 61 -5.43 1.72 4.20
N MET A 62 -4.11 1.92 4.34
CA MET A 62 -3.57 3.20 4.82
C MET A 62 -3.82 4.31 3.80
N ALA A 63 -3.44 4.10 2.53
CA ALA A 63 -3.58 5.11 1.49
C ALA A 63 -5.03 5.49 1.20
N ALA A 64 -5.99 4.56 1.33
CA ALA A 64 -7.41 4.86 1.21
C ALA A 64 -7.94 5.76 2.34
N ARG A 65 -7.28 5.78 3.50
CA ARG A 65 -7.69 6.59 4.66
C ARG A 65 -7.08 7.99 4.67
N GLU A 66 -5.84 8.13 4.21
CA GLU A 66 -5.07 9.38 4.36
C GLU A 66 -4.36 9.84 3.09
N GLY A 67 -4.34 8.98 2.07
CA GLY A 67 -3.66 9.26 0.82
C GLY A 67 -4.53 10.03 -0.16
N ILE A 68 -3.94 10.31 -1.31
CA ILE A 68 -4.58 10.99 -2.43
C ILE A 68 -4.67 10.02 -3.61
N GLN A 69 -5.85 9.87 -4.17
CA GLN A 69 -6.04 9.09 -5.39
C GLN A 69 -5.68 9.94 -6.62
N GLY A 70 -4.76 9.43 -7.44
CA GLY A 70 -4.48 9.98 -8.76
C GLY A 70 -5.39 9.40 -9.85
N GLU A 71 -5.29 9.93 -11.06
CA GLU A 71 -6.11 9.48 -12.19
C GLU A 71 -5.59 8.19 -12.86
N ALA A 72 -4.33 7.85 -12.62
CA ALA A 72 -3.69 6.66 -13.17
C ALA A 72 -4.03 5.38 -12.38
N ARG A 73 -3.63 4.24 -12.94
CA ARG A 73 -3.67 2.93 -12.26
C ARG A 73 -2.26 2.35 -12.18
N ASP A 74 -2.01 1.61 -11.10
CA ASP A 74 -0.77 0.89 -10.91
C ASP A 74 -1.00 -0.61 -10.95
N ARG A 75 -0.01 -1.33 -11.50
CA ARG A 75 0.06 -2.78 -11.41
C ARG A 75 0.96 -3.14 -10.24
N VAL A 76 0.39 -3.83 -9.26
CA VAL A 76 1.12 -4.34 -8.09
C VAL A 76 1.15 -5.86 -8.14
N CYS A 77 2.28 -6.44 -7.74
CA CYS A 77 2.46 -7.89 -7.69
C CYS A 77 2.94 -8.32 -6.30
N TRP A 78 2.58 -9.53 -5.90
CA TRP A 78 3.00 -10.13 -4.63
C TRP A 78 3.16 -11.64 -4.81
N GLU A 79 3.98 -12.26 -3.96
CA GLU A 79 4.06 -13.70 -3.87
C GLU A 79 2.99 -14.23 -2.92
N GLY A 80 2.22 -15.24 -3.36
CA GLY A 80 1.31 -15.94 -2.46
C GLY A 80 2.07 -16.86 -1.51
N LYS A 81 1.39 -17.34 -0.46
CA LYS A 81 1.97 -18.34 0.46
C LYS A 81 2.35 -19.66 -0.21
N ASP A 82 1.85 -19.88 -1.42
CA ASP A 82 2.14 -21.01 -2.30
C ASP A 82 3.32 -20.75 -3.25
N GLY A 83 4.06 -19.65 -3.09
CA GLY A 83 5.16 -19.25 -3.97
C GLY A 83 4.72 -18.70 -5.32
N ALA A 84 3.42 -18.65 -5.60
CA ALA A 84 2.92 -18.18 -6.89
C ALA A 84 2.80 -16.65 -6.90
N THR A 85 3.46 -16.00 -7.86
CA THR A 85 3.32 -14.56 -8.09
C THR A 85 1.93 -14.24 -8.63
N ARG A 86 1.26 -13.29 -7.99
CA ARG A 86 -0.03 -12.74 -8.41
C ARG A 86 0.11 -11.24 -8.61
N CYS A 87 -0.73 -10.68 -9.48
CA CYS A 87 -0.74 -9.25 -9.74
C CYS A 87 -2.15 -8.72 -9.84
N ALA A 88 -2.36 -7.46 -9.46
CA ALA A 88 -3.62 -6.74 -9.57
C ALA A 88 -3.40 -5.30 -10.04
N TRP A 89 -4.44 -4.72 -10.62
CA TRP A 89 -4.49 -3.31 -11.00
C TRP A 89 -5.26 -2.50 -9.96
N ILE A 90 -4.59 -1.56 -9.31
CA ILE A 90 -5.17 -0.68 -8.30
C ILE A 90 -5.27 0.75 -8.85
N PRO A 91 -6.17 1.60 -8.33
CA PRO A 91 -6.04 3.04 -8.51
C PRO A 91 -4.68 3.49 -8.00
N ARG A 92 -4.05 4.45 -8.68
CA ARG A 92 -2.82 5.04 -8.16
C ARG A 92 -3.16 5.84 -6.91
N LEU A 93 -2.59 5.41 -5.78
CA LEU A 93 -2.80 6.03 -4.48
C LEU A 93 -1.45 6.53 -3.97
N TYR A 94 -1.41 7.79 -3.53
CA TYR A 94 -0.22 8.45 -3.02
C TYR A 94 -0.33 8.67 -1.52
N PHE A 95 0.77 8.42 -0.81
CA PHE A 95 1.05 9.06 0.45
C PHE A 95 1.72 10.40 0.21
N VAL A 96 1.34 11.41 0.99
CA VAL A 96 1.94 12.74 0.94
C VAL A 96 2.59 13.05 2.27
N ARG A 97 3.76 13.68 2.22
CA ARG A 97 4.43 14.15 3.44
C ARG A 97 3.52 15.17 4.11
N ALA A 98 3.21 14.93 5.39
CA ALA A 98 2.51 15.92 6.19
C ALA A 98 3.32 17.22 6.19
N SER A 99 2.74 18.28 5.64
CA SER A 99 3.28 19.62 5.81
C SER A 99 3.18 19.92 7.29
N HIS A 100 4.30 19.93 8.00
CA HIS A 100 4.37 20.55 9.31
C HIS A 100 4.12 22.05 9.09
N VAL A 101 2.85 22.48 9.13
CA VAL A 101 2.55 23.88 9.35
C VAL A 101 2.98 24.14 10.79
N GLY A 102 4.18 24.69 10.94
CA GLY A 102 4.69 25.15 12.22
C GLY A 102 3.72 26.19 12.75
N ASN A 103 3.01 25.86 13.83
CA ASN A 103 2.34 26.85 14.63
C ASN A 103 3.44 27.50 15.50
N GLY A 104 4.03 28.56 14.97
CA GLY A 104 5.01 29.43 15.62
C GLY A 104 4.59 30.87 15.44
#